data_AF-A0A059LFC9-F1
#
_entry.id   AF-A0A059LFC9-F1
#
_cell.length_a   1.000
_cell.length_b   1.000
_cell.length_c   1.000
_cell.angle_alpha   90.00
_cell.angle_beta   90.00
_cell.angle_gamma   90.00
#
_symmetry.space_group_name_H-M   'P 1'
#
loop_
_entity.id
_entity.type
_entity.pdbx_description
1 polymer ?
#
loop_
_entity_poly.entity_id
_entity_poly.type
_entity_poly.pdbx_seq_one_letter_code
_entity_poly.pdbx_strand_id
1 'polypeptide(L)'
;MANAEGGSLVDSVTLVQQEIAATCSALFNYIGSLQRDAPPASVNGEAVVGPSLSGFDVDAQVEFMGSDLAARLVALRRAIEGLPEQQDPAALEARAVELQALNAEAARELAQTASEARVQLGQIRSLHAVVADALLDSQGGAL
;
A
#
# COMPACT_ATOMS: atom_id res chain seq x y z
N MET A 1 -0.82 -20.87 -6.15
CA MET A 1 0.37 -20.00 -5.98
C MET A 1 -0.14 -18.57 -5.84
N ALA A 2 -0.33 -18.10 -4.61
CA ALA A 2 -0.82 -16.76 -4.34
C ALA A 2 0.40 -15.84 -4.17
N ASN A 3 0.52 -14.86 -5.07
CA ASN A 3 1.52 -13.81 -4.97
C ASN A 3 1.22 -12.97 -3.73
N ALA A 4 2.11 -13.02 -2.74
CA ALA A 4 2.23 -12.00 -1.73
C ALA A 4 2.82 -10.76 -2.42
N GLU A 5 1.96 -9.95 -3.05
CA GLU A 5 2.36 -8.63 -3.51
C GLU A 5 2.49 -7.72 -2.29
N GLY A 6 3.62 -7.01 -2.27
CA GLY A 6 4.12 -6.25 -1.16
C GLY A 6 3.10 -5.26 -0.62
N GLY A 7 3.11 -5.13 0.71
CA GLY A 7 2.26 -4.21 1.43
C GLY A 7 2.29 -2.81 0.80
N SER A 8 1.14 -2.39 0.30
CA SER A 8 0.77 -0.98 0.37
C SER A 8 0.97 -0.56 1.82
N LEU A 9 1.86 0.42 2.05
CA LEU A 9 2.14 0.98 3.38
C LEU A 9 0.91 1.68 4.00
N VAL A 10 -0.20 1.75 3.24
CA VAL A 10 -1.48 2.31 3.64
C VAL A 10 -2.50 1.18 3.72
N ASP A 11 -3.07 1.01 4.91
CA ASP A 11 -4.21 0.14 5.17
C ASP A 11 -5.38 0.46 4.23
N SER A 12 -6.01 -0.56 3.64
CA SER A 12 -7.05 -0.39 2.60
C SER A 12 -8.24 0.42 3.09
N VAL A 13 -8.60 0.32 4.38
CA VAL A 13 -9.66 1.14 4.97
C VAL A 13 -9.23 2.60 5.06
N THR A 14 -8.00 2.86 5.49
CA THR A 14 -7.40 4.19 5.51
C THR A 14 -7.38 4.81 4.10
N LEU A 15 -7.04 4.03 3.07
CA LEU A 15 -7.07 4.50 1.68
C LEU A 15 -8.49 4.93 1.25
N VAL A 16 -9.50 4.11 1.54
CA VAL A 16 -10.91 4.46 1.24
C VAL A 16 -11.32 5.74 1.96
N GLN A 17 -10.95 5.89 3.24
CA GLN A 17 -11.25 7.11 4.01
C GLN A 17 -10.59 8.35 3.40
N GLN A 18 -9.34 8.24 2.93
CA GLN A 18 -8.62 9.31 2.26
C GLN A 18 -9.30 9.72 0.95
N GLU A 19 -9.70 8.75 0.12
CA GLU A 19 -10.39 9.03 -1.15
C GLU A 19 -11.77 9.67 -0.95
N ILE A 20 -12.52 9.26 0.08
CA ILE A 20 -13.77 9.91 0.47
C ILE A 20 -13.50 11.37 0.88
N ALA A 21 -12.53 11.60 1.76
CA ALA A 21 -12.19 12.95 2.24
C ALA A 21 -11.74 13.86 1.09
N ALA A 22 -10.93 13.34 0.17
CA ALA A 22 -10.46 14.06 -1.01
C ALA A 22 -11.62 14.42 -1.96
N THR A 23 -12.55 13.47 -2.18
CA THR A 23 -13.74 13.68 -3.03
C THR A 23 -14.67 14.73 -2.42
N CYS A 24 -14.96 14.66 -1.13
CA CYS A 24 -15.79 15.65 -0.44
C CYS A 24 -15.15 17.05 -0.47
N SER A 25 -13.83 17.13 -0.26
CA SER A 25 -13.09 18.40 -0.31
C SER A 25 -13.13 19.01 -1.71
N ALA A 26 -12.94 18.19 -2.75
CA ALA A 26 -13.04 18.63 -4.14
C ALA A 26 -14.45 19.17 -4.44
N LEU A 27 -15.49 18.43 -4.06
CA LEU A 27 -16.88 18.86 -4.27
C LEU A 27 -17.19 20.20 -3.58
N PHE A 28 -16.78 20.35 -2.32
CA PHE A 28 -16.96 21.59 -1.57
C PHE A 28 -16.26 22.77 -2.26
N ASN A 29 -15.01 22.59 -2.68
CA ASN A 29 -14.24 23.62 -3.36
C ASN A 29 -14.81 23.96 -4.74
N TYR A 30 -15.33 22.97 -5.47
CA TYR A 30 -15.93 23.17 -6.79
C TYR A 30 -17.20 23.99 -6.70
N ILE A 31 -18.10 23.63 -5.78
CA ILE A 31 -19.31 24.41 -5.50
C ILE A 31 -18.94 25.83 -5.07
N GLY A 32 -17.99 25.99 -4.14
CA GLY A 32 -17.57 27.30 -3.65
C GLY A 32 -16.97 28.19 -4.75
N SER A 33 -16.16 27.62 -5.64
CA SER A 33 -15.55 28.36 -6.75
C SER A 33 -16.61 28.79 -7.76
N LEU A 34 -17.55 27.90 -8.11
CA LEU A 34 -18.66 28.26 -9.00
C LEU A 34 -19.56 29.34 -8.38
N GLN A 35 -19.87 29.26 -7.09
CA GLN A 35 -20.68 30.27 -6.41
C GLN A 35 -19.99 31.64 -6.33
N ARG A 36 -18.66 31.65 -6.18
CA ARG A 36 -17.87 32.88 -6.06
C ARG A 36 -17.61 33.53 -7.41
N ASP A 37 -17.26 32.73 -8.41
CA ASP A 37 -16.66 33.22 -9.66
C ASP A 37 -17.62 33.16 -10.86
N ALA A 38 -18.74 32.42 -10.78
CA ALA A 38 -19.70 32.39 -11.87
C ALA A 38 -20.35 33.77 -12.07
N PRO A 39 -20.43 34.25 -13.33
CA PRO A 39 -21.12 35.49 -13.63
C PRO A 39 -22.61 35.36 -13.31
N PRO A 40 -23.26 36.46 -12.89
CA PRO A 40 -24.69 36.44 -12.64
C PRO A 40 -25.47 36.05 -13.90
N ALA A 41 -26.35 35.08 -13.77
CA ALA A 41 -27.21 34.60 -14.85
C ALA A 41 -28.52 35.43 -14.90
N SER A 42 -28.97 35.76 -16.10
CA SER A 42 -30.31 36.35 -16.27
C SER A 42 -31.37 35.30 -15.96
N VAL A 43 -32.27 35.62 -15.04
CA VAL A 43 -33.49 34.85 -14.83
C VAL A 43 -34.61 35.57 -15.57
N ASN A 44 -35.36 34.85 -16.42
CA ASN A 44 -36.50 35.39 -17.18
C ASN A 44 -36.22 36.61 -18.07
N GLY A 45 -34.98 36.78 -18.56
CA GLY A 45 -34.62 37.85 -19.49
C GLY A 45 -34.37 39.21 -18.82
N GLU A 46 -34.25 39.25 -17.50
CA GLU A 46 -33.87 40.45 -16.76
C GLU A 46 -32.43 40.88 -17.08
N ALA A 47 -32.18 42.19 -17.13
CA ALA A 47 -30.84 42.73 -17.32
C ALA A 47 -29.97 42.39 -16.11
N VAL A 48 -28.84 41.73 -16.36
CA VAL A 48 -27.89 41.35 -15.33
C VAL A 48 -27.16 42.60 -14.82
N VAL A 49 -27.36 42.93 -13.53
CA VAL A 49 -26.70 44.07 -12.88
C VAL A 49 -25.61 43.55 -11.95
N GLY A 50 -24.35 43.77 -12.32
CA GLY A 50 -23.19 43.41 -11.49
C GLY A 50 -21.89 43.38 -12.30
N PRO A 51 -20.72 43.46 -11.64
CA PRO A 51 -19.45 43.29 -12.33
C PRO A 51 -19.37 41.85 -12.86
N SER A 52 -19.38 41.70 -14.19
CA SER A 52 -18.93 40.48 -14.83
C SER A 52 -17.44 40.31 -14.55
N LEU A 53 -17.05 39.20 -13.93
CA LEU A 53 -15.65 38.77 -13.91
C LEU A 53 -15.27 38.42 -15.35
N SER A 54 -14.77 39.42 -16.08
CA SER A 54 -14.36 39.26 -17.47
C SER A 54 -13.29 38.16 -17.56
N GLY A 55 -13.63 37.03 -18.19
CA GLY A 55 -12.69 35.93 -18.44
C GLY A 55 -12.92 34.66 -17.63
N PHE A 56 -13.96 34.57 -16.79
CA PHE A 56 -14.34 33.29 -16.19
C PHE A 56 -15.20 32.47 -17.16
N ASP A 57 -14.62 31.40 -17.70
CA ASP A 57 -15.31 30.43 -18.56
C ASP A 57 -15.98 29.36 -17.69
N VAL A 58 -17.28 29.54 -17.45
CA VAL A 58 -18.08 28.63 -16.64
C VAL A 58 -18.11 27.24 -17.25
N ASP A 59 -18.25 27.13 -18.56
CA ASP A 59 -18.42 25.85 -19.24
C ASP A 59 -17.14 25.02 -19.17
N ALA A 60 -15.99 25.64 -19.47
CA ALA A 60 -14.69 24.98 -19.35
C ALA A 60 -14.38 24.58 -17.89
N GLN A 61 -14.73 25.44 -16.92
CA GLN A 61 -14.51 25.16 -15.51
C GLN A 61 -15.39 24.01 -15.00
N VAL A 62 -16.67 23.98 -15.39
CA VAL A 62 -17.61 22.90 -15.05
C VAL A 62 -17.17 21.59 -15.69
N GLU A 63 -16.73 21.61 -16.95
CA GLU A 63 -16.23 20.42 -17.64
C GLU A 63 -15.00 19.84 -16.93
N PHE A 64 -14.02 20.70 -16.58
CA PHE A 64 -12.84 20.28 -15.83
C PHE A 64 -13.20 19.68 -14.47
N MET A 65 -14.03 20.38 -13.68
CA MET A 65 -14.46 19.92 -12.36
C MET A 65 -15.24 18.60 -12.44
N GLY A 66 -16.10 18.45 -13.45
CA GLY A 66 -16.85 17.22 -13.70
C GLY A 66 -15.94 16.05 -14.08
N SER A 67 -14.96 16.28 -14.95
CA SER A 67 -13.96 15.29 -15.35
C SER A 67 -13.10 14.82 -14.16
N ASP A 68 -12.58 15.76 -13.37
CA ASP A 68 -11.79 15.44 -12.18
C ASP A 68 -12.62 14.69 -11.13
N LEU A 69 -13.88 15.10 -10.89
CA LEU A 69 -14.76 14.39 -9.96
C LEU A 69 -15.05 12.97 -10.44
N ALA A 70 -15.29 12.76 -11.73
CA ALA A 70 -15.47 11.43 -12.30
C ALA A 70 -14.22 10.55 -12.11
N ALA A 71 -13.03 11.11 -12.33
CA ALA A 71 -11.78 10.40 -12.11
C ALA A 71 -11.59 10.00 -10.63
N ARG A 72 -11.94 10.89 -9.68
CA ARG A 72 -11.93 10.60 -8.24
C ARG A 72 -12.92 9.51 -7.85
N LEU A 73 -14.13 9.51 -8.41
CA LEU A 73 -15.11 8.46 -8.16
C LEU A 73 -14.64 7.10 -8.68
N VAL A 74 -13.91 7.06 -9.80
CA VAL A 74 -13.26 5.83 -10.29
C VAL A 74 -12.16 5.37 -9.33
N ALA A 75 -11.35 6.29 -8.81
CA ALA A 75 -10.31 5.97 -7.81
C ALA A 75 -10.93 5.41 -6.52
N LEU A 76 -11.97 6.05 -6.00
CA LEU A 76 -12.72 5.59 -4.83
C LEU A 76 -13.34 4.20 -5.07
N ARG A 77 -13.95 3.98 -6.25
CA ARG A 77 -14.49 2.67 -6.60
C ARG A 77 -13.40 1.58 -6.57
N ARG A 78 -12.23 1.85 -7.14
CA ARG A 78 -11.10 0.92 -7.11
C ARG A 78 -10.62 0.64 -5.68
N ALA A 79 -10.59 1.67 -4.83
CA ALA A 79 -10.23 1.50 -3.42
C ALA A 79 -11.24 0.60 -2.68
N ILE A 80 -12.54 0.75 -2.96
CA ILE A 80 -13.60 -0.10 -2.41
C ILE A 80 -13.51 -1.53 -2.94
N GLU A 81 -13.26 -1.72 -4.23
CA GLU A 81 -13.07 -3.04 -4.85
C GLU A 81 -11.82 -3.76 -4.34
N GLY A 82 -10.83 -3.01 -3.84
CA GLY A 82 -9.63 -3.55 -3.17
C GLY A 82 -9.82 -3.90 -1.70
N LEU A 83 -11.01 -3.73 -1.12
CA LEU A 83 -11.27 -4.15 0.26
C LEU A 83 -11.31 -5.69 0.35
N PRO A 84 -10.74 -6.27 1.41
CA PRO A 84 -10.86 -7.71 1.63
C PRO A 84 -12.32 -8.10 1.80
N GLU A 85 -12.69 -9.27 1.28
CA GLU A 85 -14.03 -9.82 1.48
C GLU A 85 -14.33 -9.94 2.97
N GLN A 86 -15.56 -9.58 3.34
CA GLN A 86 -16.00 -9.73 4.71
C GLN A 86 -16.13 -11.21 5.05
N GLN A 87 -15.21 -11.70 5.86
CA GLN A 87 -15.23 -13.08 6.35
C GLN A 87 -15.99 -13.17 7.67
N ASP A 88 -16.54 -14.36 7.95
CA ASP A 88 -17.15 -14.67 9.25
C ASP A 88 -16.08 -14.53 10.35
N PRO A 89 -16.33 -13.73 11.41
CA PRO A 89 -15.39 -13.58 12.52
C PRO A 89 -14.91 -14.89 13.13
N ALA A 90 -15.81 -15.90 13.23
CA ALA A 90 -15.44 -17.21 13.75
C ALA A 90 -14.47 -17.97 12.82
N ALA A 91 -14.66 -17.83 11.51
CA ALA A 91 -13.77 -18.41 10.52
C ALA A 91 -12.39 -17.73 10.50
N LEU A 92 -12.34 -16.40 10.70
CA LEU A 92 -11.10 -15.64 10.83
C LEU A 92 -10.30 -16.07 12.06
N GLU A 93 -10.96 -16.25 13.20
CA GLU A 93 -10.30 -16.70 14.43
C GLU A 93 -9.75 -18.13 14.27
N ALA A 94 -10.55 -19.05 13.72
CA ALA A 94 -10.10 -20.41 13.44
C ALA A 94 -8.88 -20.41 12.50
N ARG A 95 -8.92 -19.57 11.45
CA ARG A 95 -7.81 -19.42 10.50
C ARG A 95 -6.56 -18.83 11.16
N ALA A 96 -6.72 -17.87 12.06
CA ALA A 96 -5.61 -17.27 12.79
C ALA A 96 -4.92 -18.30 13.69
N VAL A 97 -5.69 -19.13 14.41
CA VAL A 97 -5.16 -20.22 15.23
C VAL A 97 -4.42 -21.25 14.38
N GLU A 98 -4.99 -21.65 13.24
CA GLU A 98 -4.35 -22.58 12.30
C GLU A 98 -3.01 -22.01 11.79
N LEU A 99 -3.01 -20.74 11.34
CA LEU A 99 -1.80 -20.08 10.86
C LEU A 99 -0.74 -19.96 11.95
N GLN A 100 -1.15 -19.71 13.20
CA GLN A 100 -0.23 -19.66 14.33
C GLN A 100 0.40 -21.03 14.61
N ALA A 101 -0.36 -22.11 14.52
CA ALA A 101 0.14 -23.47 14.67
C ALA A 101 1.13 -23.84 13.55
N LEU A 102 0.78 -23.55 12.30
CA LEU A 102 1.66 -23.76 11.14
C LEU A 102 2.96 -22.96 11.24
N ASN A 103 2.88 -21.71 11.69
CA ASN A 103 4.06 -20.86 11.89
C ASN A 103 4.96 -21.40 13.00
N ALA A 104 4.38 -21.85 14.12
CA ALA A 104 5.14 -22.46 15.20
C ALA A 104 5.88 -23.74 14.77
N GLU A 105 5.25 -24.56 13.93
CA GLU A 105 5.90 -25.75 13.39
C GLU A 105 7.03 -25.41 12.42
N ALA A 106 6.77 -24.52 11.46
CA ALA A 106 7.79 -24.03 10.54
C ALA A 106 8.99 -23.39 11.28
N ALA A 107 8.74 -22.69 12.39
CA ALA A 107 9.79 -22.11 13.24
C ALA A 107 10.64 -23.18 13.93
N ARG A 108 10.05 -24.31 14.37
CA ARG A 108 10.79 -25.44 14.94
C ARG A 108 11.64 -26.13 13.89
N GLU A 109 11.08 -26.42 12.72
CA GLU A 109 11.82 -27.03 11.59
C GLU A 109 13.01 -26.16 11.18
N LEU A 110 12.79 -24.84 11.09
CA LEU A 110 13.86 -23.89 10.79
C LEU A 110 14.94 -23.89 11.87
N ALA A 111 14.55 -23.91 13.15
CA ALA A 111 15.49 -23.95 14.27
C ALA A 111 16.32 -25.24 14.29
N GLN A 112 15.70 -26.38 14.00
CA GLN A 112 16.38 -27.67 13.89
C GLN A 112 17.39 -27.65 12.74
N THR A 113 16.95 -27.25 11.55
CA THR A 113 17.80 -27.15 10.36
C THR A 113 18.98 -26.21 10.59
N ALA A 114 18.74 -25.06 11.24
CA ALA A 114 19.78 -24.12 11.60
C ALA A 114 20.77 -24.70 12.62
N SER A 115 20.31 -25.51 13.56
CA SER A 115 21.17 -26.22 14.52
C SER A 115 22.07 -27.24 13.81
N GLU A 116 21.50 -28.08 12.95
CA GLU A 116 22.23 -29.08 12.17
C GLU A 116 23.29 -28.43 11.27
N ALA A 117 22.92 -27.35 10.57
CA ALA A 117 23.85 -26.58 9.74
C ALA A 117 25.00 -25.97 10.55
N ARG A 118 24.74 -25.47 11.77
CA ARG A 118 25.79 -24.96 12.67
C ARG A 118 26.76 -26.06 13.11
N VAL A 119 26.27 -27.26 13.41
CA VAL A 119 27.12 -28.40 13.76
C VAL A 119 28.01 -28.78 12.58
N GLN A 120 27.46 -28.89 11.37
CA GLN A 120 28.22 -29.20 10.16
C GLN A 120 29.29 -28.13 9.87
N LEU A 121 28.94 -26.85 10.01
CA LEU A 121 29.91 -25.75 9.87
C LEU A 121 31.04 -25.86 10.91
N GLY A 122 30.74 -26.23 12.15
CA GLY A 122 31.75 -26.48 13.18
C GLY A 122 32.70 -27.61 12.79
N GLN A 123 32.18 -28.72 12.27
CA GLN A 123 32.97 -29.86 11.79
C GLN A 123 33.86 -29.49 10.59
N ILE A 124 33.34 -28.73 9.63
CA ILE A 124 34.12 -28.26 8.48
C ILE A 124 35.26 -27.35 8.95
N ARG A 125 34.99 -26.44 9.90
CA ARG A 125 36.00 -25.54 10.46
C ARG A 125 37.11 -26.29 11.20
N SER A 126 36.76 -27.32 11.98
CA SER A 126 37.77 -28.12 12.68
C SER A 126 38.65 -28.94 11.72
N LEU A 127 38.04 -29.55 10.69
CA LEU A 127 38.79 -30.23 9.63
C LEU A 127 39.72 -29.26 8.89
N HIS A 128 39.25 -28.06 8.58
CA HIS A 128 40.07 -27.03 7.97
C HIS A 128 41.24 -26.60 8.85
N ALA A 129 41.04 -26.48 10.17
CA ALA A 129 42.11 -26.16 11.11
C ALA A 129 43.20 -27.24 11.13
N VAL A 130 42.81 -28.52 11.19
CA VAL A 130 43.77 -29.65 11.14
C VAL A 130 44.57 -29.65 9.83
N VAL A 131 43.92 -29.39 8.69
CA VAL A 131 44.60 -29.29 7.39
C VAL A 131 45.55 -28.09 7.36
N ALA A 132 45.14 -26.95 7.90
CA ALA A 132 45.97 -25.75 7.97
C ALA A 132 47.22 -25.98 8.84
N ASP A 133 47.07 -26.62 10.01
CA ASP A 133 48.18 -26.95 10.91
C ASP A 133 49.15 -27.94 10.26
N ALA A 134 48.65 -29.00 9.61
CA ALA A 134 49.50 -29.95 8.90
C ALA A 134 50.30 -29.30 7.74
N LEU A 135 49.69 -28.34 7.03
CA LEU A 135 50.38 -27.58 5.99
C LEU A 135 51.47 -26.68 6.57
N LEU A 136 51.20 -26.01 7.71
CA LEU A 136 52.19 -25.20 8.41
C LEU A 136 53.37 -26.04 8.92
N ASP A 137 53.11 -27.20 9.52
CA ASP A 137 54.15 -28.12 10.01
C ASP A 137 55.01 -28.68 8.86
N SER A 138 54.38 -29.00 7.72
CA SER A 138 55.12 -29.48 6.53
C SER A 138 56.00 -28.41 5.89
N GLN A 139 55.71 -27.13 6.10
CA GLN A 139 56.53 -26.01 5.64
C GLN A 139 57.59 -25.59 6.67
N GLY A 140 57.35 -25.82 7.97
CA GLY A 140 58.28 -25.49 9.05
C GLY A 140 59.39 -26.53 9.28
N GLY A 141 59.24 -27.77 8.81
CA GLY A 141 60.24 -28.84 8.93
C GLY A 141 61.40 -28.80 7.94
N ALA A 142 61.57 -27.71 7.18
CA ALA A 142 62.59 -27.55 6.14
C ALA A 142 63.71 -26.56 6.51
N LEU A 143 63.98 -26.35 7.80
CA LEU A 143 65.13 -25.57 8.30
C LEU A 143 66.07 -26.44 9.15
#